data_AF-H1SIY6-F1
#
_entry.id   AF-H1SIY6-F1
#
_cell.length_a   1.000
_cell.length_b   1.000
_cell.length_c   1.000
_cell.angle_alpha   90.00
_cell.angle_beta   90.00
_cell.angle_gamma   90.00
#
_symmetry.space_group_name_H-M   'P 1'
#
loop_
_entity.id
_entity.type
_entity.pdbx_description
1 polymer ?
#
loop_
_entity_poly.entity_id
_entity_poly.type
_entity_poly.pdbx_seq_one_letter_code
_entity_poly.pdbx_strand_id
1 'polypeptide(L)'
;RHPLPANPAGPVANPYLAQSHNNQTHWNDAATDSAEFAVPRGAFELTPESVQLIPNESASLPLVADRVGGKDIYWWWAGFSLRKVGVDGGKLVELARTEIPVHLPNYTPVTPEQRREQAAAVKRFLDAGDEQGLLAYMKSQPNRTLTLAEDQVANGAVYSVLGRDDAFYGCSGRQVFRIDQEDPKEASSGMKAPRAITLPAALFDNAKAASGTRSPADILFGMGMSYNGYLVVNTLGGKVITLDRDTLEVID
;
A
#
# COMPACT_ATOMS: atom_id res chain seq x y z
N ARG A 1 15.74 -34.25 -20.42
CA ARG A 1 15.55 -32.99 -19.66
C ARG A 1 16.74 -32.10 -20.00
N HIS A 2 16.54 -31.06 -20.81
CA HIS A 2 17.61 -30.08 -21.03
C HIS A 2 17.83 -29.30 -19.72
N PRO A 3 19.08 -29.00 -19.35
CA PRO A 3 19.34 -28.09 -18.26
C PRO A 3 18.77 -26.73 -18.63
N LEU A 4 18.01 -26.11 -17.72
CA LEU A 4 17.64 -24.71 -17.86
C LEU A 4 18.93 -23.88 -17.81
N PRO A 5 19.11 -22.90 -18.71
CA PRO A 5 20.24 -22.00 -18.64
C PRO A 5 20.25 -21.30 -17.27
N ALA A 6 21.44 -21.10 -16.70
CA ALA A 6 21.61 -20.32 -15.49
C ALA A 6 20.97 -18.94 -15.71
N ASN A 7 20.05 -18.57 -14.81
CA ASN A 7 19.37 -17.28 -14.86
C ASN A 7 20.46 -16.18 -14.83
N PRO A 8 20.52 -15.26 -15.81
CA PRO A 8 21.44 -14.13 -15.70
C PRO A 8 21.10 -13.40 -14.40
N ALA A 9 22.13 -13.12 -13.58
CA ALA A 9 21.94 -12.38 -12.35
C ALA A 9 21.15 -11.11 -12.67
N GLY A 10 19.98 -10.96 -12.02
CA GLY A 10 19.14 -9.79 -12.19
C GLY A 10 19.87 -8.50 -11.83
N PRO A 11 19.21 -7.33 -12.00
CA PRO A 11 19.79 -6.08 -11.53
C PRO A 11 20.16 -6.20 -10.04
N VAL A 12 21.30 -5.61 -9.67
CA VAL A 12 21.77 -5.61 -8.27
C VAL A 12 20.65 -5.06 -7.37
N ALA A 13 20.38 -5.69 -6.24
CA ALA A 13 19.37 -5.18 -5.32
C ALA A 13 19.73 -3.76 -4.84
N ASN A 14 18.74 -2.87 -4.73
CA ASN A 14 18.97 -1.53 -4.18
C ASN A 14 19.37 -1.66 -2.69
N PRO A 15 20.57 -1.19 -2.27
CA PRO A 15 21.04 -1.36 -0.90
C PRO A 15 20.28 -0.53 0.14
N TYR A 16 19.44 0.42 -0.30
CA TYR A 16 18.63 1.30 0.56
C TYR A 16 17.19 0.82 0.76
N LEU A 17 16.78 -0.23 0.06
CA LEU A 17 15.49 -0.90 0.26
C LEU A 17 15.65 -2.13 1.16
N ALA A 18 14.54 -2.56 1.76
CA ALA A 18 14.43 -3.87 2.38
C ALA A 18 14.89 -4.96 1.42
N GLN A 19 15.62 -5.96 1.92
CA GLN A 19 16.24 -7.00 1.09
C GLN A 19 15.28 -8.17 0.86
N SER A 20 14.02 -7.82 0.63
CA SER A 20 12.93 -8.73 0.34
C SER A 20 12.47 -8.58 -1.11
N HIS A 21 11.73 -9.57 -1.60
CA HIS A 21 11.13 -9.55 -2.93
C HIS A 21 9.93 -8.59 -3.03
N ASN A 22 9.38 -8.14 -1.90
CA ASN A 22 8.19 -7.28 -1.84
C ASN A 22 8.48 -6.03 -0.99
N ASN A 23 9.48 -5.26 -1.41
CA ASN A 23 9.95 -4.06 -0.71
C ASN A 23 9.34 -2.75 -1.26
N GLN A 24 8.56 -2.82 -2.34
CA GLN A 24 7.94 -1.68 -2.99
C GLN A 24 6.60 -2.12 -3.56
N THR A 25 5.66 -1.18 -3.64
CA THR A 25 4.33 -1.51 -4.16
C THR A 25 4.07 -0.90 -5.51
N HIS A 26 3.39 -1.68 -6.35
CA HIS A 26 2.93 -1.25 -7.66
C HIS A 26 1.52 -1.79 -7.92
N TRP A 27 0.72 -1.09 -8.71
CA TRP A 27 -0.66 -1.44 -9.05
C TRP A 27 -0.82 -2.52 -10.12
N ASN A 28 0.29 -3.04 -10.68
CA ASN A 28 0.25 -4.02 -11.76
C ASN A 28 1.34 -5.09 -11.61
N ASP A 29 1.27 -6.10 -12.48
CA ASP A 29 2.10 -7.31 -12.55
C ASP A 29 3.63 -7.06 -12.67
N ALA A 30 4.08 -5.82 -12.87
CA ALA A 30 5.50 -5.51 -12.92
C ALA A 30 6.24 -5.85 -11.61
N ALA A 31 5.54 -5.86 -10.47
CA ALA A 31 6.09 -6.35 -9.20
C ALA A 31 6.22 -7.89 -9.15
N THR A 32 5.38 -8.63 -9.90
CA THR A 32 5.45 -10.10 -9.97
C THR A 32 6.50 -10.61 -10.96
N ASP A 33 6.80 -9.85 -12.02
CA ASP A 33 7.85 -10.18 -12.99
C ASP A 33 9.29 -10.01 -12.42
N SER A 34 9.43 -9.36 -11.26
CA SER A 34 10.72 -9.14 -10.60
C SER A 34 11.10 -10.21 -9.55
N ALA A 35 10.25 -11.20 -9.31
CA ALA A 35 10.53 -12.26 -8.33
C ALA A 35 11.18 -13.50 -8.98
N GLU A 36 12.20 -14.07 -8.33
CA GLU A 36 12.90 -15.27 -8.82
C GLU A 36 12.10 -16.58 -8.63
N PHE A 37 10.96 -16.52 -7.93
CA PHE A 37 10.10 -17.67 -7.69
C PHE A 37 8.88 -17.63 -8.59
N ALA A 38 8.51 -18.80 -9.13
CA ALA A 38 7.30 -18.94 -9.90
C ALA A 38 6.06 -18.88 -8.99
N VAL A 39 5.02 -18.17 -9.43
CA VAL A 39 3.70 -18.28 -8.82
C VAL A 39 3.22 -19.73 -8.94
N PRO A 40 2.77 -20.37 -7.84
CA PRO A 40 2.24 -21.73 -7.87
C PRO A 40 1.10 -21.85 -8.90
N ARG A 41 1.21 -22.82 -9.80
CA ARG A 41 0.18 -23.11 -10.82
C ARG A 41 -0.72 -24.24 -10.35
N GLY A 42 -2.02 -24.10 -10.54
CA GLY A 42 -3.00 -25.14 -10.22
C GLY A 42 -4.39 -24.59 -9.93
N ALA A 43 -5.31 -25.49 -9.62
CA ALA A 43 -6.58 -25.14 -8.99
C ALA A 43 -6.37 -25.21 -7.47
N PHE A 44 -6.73 -24.14 -6.78
CA PHE A 44 -6.69 -24.05 -5.33
C PHE A 44 -8.13 -24.03 -4.81
N GLU A 45 -8.43 -24.87 -3.83
CA GLU A 45 -9.70 -24.84 -3.12
C GLU A 45 -9.56 -23.96 -1.88
N LEU A 46 -10.49 -23.03 -1.69
CA LEU A 46 -10.58 -22.21 -0.49
C LEU A 46 -11.62 -22.82 0.45
N THR A 47 -11.18 -23.25 1.63
CA THR A 47 -12.06 -23.60 2.77
C THR A 47 -12.10 -22.45 3.77
N PRO A 48 -13.13 -22.35 4.64
CA PRO A 48 -13.16 -21.36 5.71
C PRO A 48 -11.92 -21.34 6.60
N GLU A 49 -11.28 -22.50 6.81
CA GLU A 49 -10.07 -22.65 7.61
C GLU A 49 -8.79 -22.29 6.84
N SER A 50 -8.85 -22.26 5.51
CA SER A 50 -7.71 -21.92 4.65
C SER A 50 -7.45 -20.41 4.55
N VAL A 51 -8.40 -19.58 5.02
CA VAL A 51 -8.32 -18.13 4.93
C VAL A 51 -8.28 -17.49 6.32
N GLN A 52 -7.48 -16.44 6.41
CA GLN A 52 -7.47 -15.56 7.57
C GLN A 52 -7.85 -14.17 7.13
N LEU A 53 -8.66 -13.49 7.94
CA LEU A 53 -9.27 -12.23 7.56
C LEU A 53 -8.95 -11.17 8.60
N ILE A 54 -8.23 -10.14 8.17
CA ILE A 54 -8.03 -8.90 8.91
C ILE A 54 -8.79 -7.80 8.16
N PRO A 55 -9.88 -7.23 8.72
CA PRO A 55 -10.62 -6.17 8.04
C PRO A 55 -9.83 -4.87 7.92
N ASN A 56 -9.94 -4.21 6.77
CA ASN A 56 -9.45 -2.86 6.50
C ASN A 56 -10.47 -1.78 6.88
N GLU A 57 -9.97 -0.57 7.11
CA GLU A 57 -10.75 0.64 7.42
C GLU A 57 -11.24 1.35 6.15
N SER A 58 -10.45 1.32 5.07
CA SER A 58 -10.78 1.90 3.76
C SER A 58 -10.07 1.12 2.65
N ALA A 59 -10.04 1.63 1.41
CA ALA A 59 -9.20 1.09 0.35
C ALA A 59 -7.79 0.77 0.88
N SER A 60 -7.29 -0.40 0.51
CA SER A 60 -6.08 -0.96 1.10
C SER A 60 -5.11 -1.39 0.01
N LEU A 61 -4.08 -0.57 -0.16
CA LEU A 61 -3.06 -0.63 -1.19
C LEU A 61 -1.93 0.23 -0.61
N PRO A 62 -0.96 -0.31 0.17
CA PRO A 62 -0.01 -1.34 -0.21
C PRO A 62 0.29 -2.41 0.88
N LEU A 63 0.93 -3.52 0.47
CA LEU A 63 1.50 -4.55 1.35
C LEU A 63 2.97 -4.74 0.97
N VAL A 64 3.89 -4.41 1.88
CA VAL A 64 5.32 -4.72 1.75
C VAL A 64 5.73 -5.69 2.84
N ALA A 65 6.79 -6.45 2.64
CA ALA A 65 7.25 -7.47 3.58
C ALA A 65 8.77 -7.46 3.73
N ASP A 66 9.27 -7.91 4.87
CA ASP A 66 10.68 -8.28 5.07
C ASP A 66 10.78 -9.35 6.19
N ARG A 67 11.97 -9.91 6.37
CA ARG A 67 12.27 -10.90 7.41
C ARG A 67 13.09 -10.27 8.53
N VAL A 68 12.43 -10.02 9.67
CA VAL A 68 13.02 -9.37 10.85
C VAL A 68 13.21 -10.40 11.96
N GLY A 69 14.42 -10.53 12.50
CA GLY A 69 14.70 -11.48 13.58
C GLY A 69 14.32 -12.93 13.25
N GLY A 70 14.37 -13.31 11.96
CA GLY A 70 13.95 -14.64 11.50
C GLY A 70 12.42 -14.86 11.47
N LYS A 71 11.62 -13.80 11.46
CA LYS A 71 10.16 -13.85 11.31
C LYS A 71 9.75 -13.06 10.08
N ASP A 72 8.75 -13.57 9.36
CA ASP A 72 8.18 -12.85 8.22
C ASP A 72 7.22 -11.78 8.74
N ILE A 73 7.46 -10.54 8.34
CA ILE A 73 6.72 -9.36 8.79
C ILE A 73 6.16 -8.64 7.57
N TYR A 74 4.94 -8.18 7.71
CA TYR A 74 4.20 -7.46 6.69
C TYR A 74 3.81 -6.08 7.22
N TRP A 75 4.07 -5.05 6.42
CA TRP A 75 3.57 -3.70 6.67
C TRP A 75 2.44 -3.45 5.68
N TRP A 76 1.24 -3.39 6.25
CA TRP A 76 -0.01 -3.34 5.52
C TRP A 76 -0.73 -2.03 5.79
N TRP A 77 -0.88 -1.21 4.75
CA TRP A 77 -1.70 -0.01 4.82
C TRP A 77 -3.18 -0.40 4.70
N ALA A 78 -3.91 -0.25 5.78
CA ALA A 78 -5.28 -0.73 5.93
C ALA A 78 -6.35 0.38 5.78
N GLY A 79 -6.08 1.44 5.02
CA GLY A 79 -6.92 2.64 4.92
C GLY A 79 -6.32 3.86 5.62
N PHE A 80 -6.54 4.00 6.93
CA PHE A 80 -6.07 5.13 7.75
C PHE A 80 -5.03 4.72 8.80
N SER A 81 -4.64 3.44 8.80
CA SER A 81 -3.54 2.92 9.60
C SER A 81 -2.53 2.15 8.75
N LEU A 82 -1.28 2.18 9.22
CA LEU A 82 -0.29 1.18 8.88
C LEU A 82 -0.32 0.10 9.96
N ARG A 83 -0.43 -1.15 9.54
CA ARG A 83 -0.47 -2.33 10.42
C ARG A 83 0.75 -3.19 10.18
N LYS A 84 1.46 -3.53 11.25
CA LYS A 84 2.56 -4.48 11.25
C LYS A 84 1.98 -5.84 11.62
N VAL A 85 2.11 -6.82 10.73
CA VAL A 85 1.52 -8.15 10.87
C VAL A 85 2.64 -9.19 10.80
N GLY A 86 2.63 -10.16 11.71
CA GLY A 86 3.52 -11.32 11.66
C GLY A 86 2.76 -12.62 11.52
N VAL A 87 3.50 -13.72 11.40
CA VAL A 87 2.95 -15.08 11.44
C VAL A 87 3.35 -15.77 12.75
N ASP A 88 2.36 -16.21 13.52
CA ASP A 88 2.55 -17.01 14.73
C ASP A 88 1.62 -18.23 14.71
N GLY A 89 2.18 -19.43 14.90
CA GLY A 89 1.41 -20.68 14.83
C GLY A 89 0.65 -20.88 13.51
N GLY A 90 1.17 -20.36 12.40
CA GLY A 90 0.50 -20.37 11.09
C GLY A 90 -0.62 -19.33 10.95
N LYS A 91 -0.77 -18.41 11.91
CA LYS A 91 -1.78 -17.36 11.93
C LYS A 91 -1.20 -15.96 11.76
N LEU A 92 -1.89 -15.12 11.01
CA LEU A 92 -1.62 -13.70 10.91
C LEU A 92 -1.99 -13.03 12.25
N VAL A 93 -1.03 -12.35 12.85
CA VAL A 93 -1.18 -11.64 14.11
C VAL A 93 -0.74 -10.20 13.90
N GLU A 94 -1.61 -9.24 14.26
CA GLU A 94 -1.22 -7.84 14.30
C GLU A 94 -0.27 -7.60 15.48
N LEU A 95 0.93 -7.13 15.18
CA LEU A 95 2.00 -6.89 16.15
C LEU A 95 2.04 -5.43 16.60
N ALA A 96 1.74 -4.51 15.69
CA ALA A 96 1.69 -3.08 15.96
C ALA A 96 0.80 -2.36 14.96
N ARG A 97 0.35 -1.15 15.32
CA ARG A 97 -0.45 -0.26 14.49
C ARG A 97 -0.05 1.18 14.74
N THR A 98 -0.05 1.98 13.70
CA THR A 98 0.03 3.45 13.81
C THR A 98 -0.89 4.10 12.78
N GLU A 99 -1.32 5.32 13.05
CA GLU A 99 -2.08 6.09 12.08
C GLU A 99 -1.17 6.59 10.96
N ILE A 100 -1.76 6.79 9.79
CA ILE A 100 -1.10 7.41 8.64
C ILE A 100 -1.77 8.75 8.34
N PRO A 101 -1.03 9.72 7.81
CA PRO A 101 -1.51 11.08 7.59
C PRO A 101 -2.37 11.19 6.34
N VAL A 102 -3.42 10.37 6.22
CA VAL A 102 -4.32 10.32 5.07
C VAL A 102 -5.69 10.79 5.49
N HIS A 103 -6.24 11.71 4.72
CA HIS A 103 -7.54 12.30 4.98
C HIS A 103 -8.44 12.16 3.76
N LEU A 104 -9.59 11.52 3.94
CA LEU A 104 -10.64 11.43 2.93
C LEU A 104 -11.80 12.34 3.38
N PRO A 105 -12.11 13.44 2.67
CA PRO A 105 -13.21 14.32 3.03
C PRO A 105 -14.55 13.58 3.05
N ASN A 106 -15.35 13.86 4.08
CA ASN A 106 -16.66 13.25 4.32
C ASN A 106 -16.60 11.71 4.35
N TYR A 107 -15.53 11.16 4.93
CA TYR A 107 -15.35 9.74 5.16
C TYR A 107 -15.31 9.48 6.66
N THR A 108 -16.03 8.46 7.12
CA THR A 108 -15.96 7.97 8.50
C THR A 108 -15.28 6.61 8.52
N PRO A 109 -14.11 6.43 9.18
CA PRO A 109 -13.47 5.13 9.28
C PRO A 109 -14.44 4.05 9.77
N VAL A 110 -14.44 2.89 9.11
CA VAL A 110 -15.28 1.75 9.55
C VAL A 110 -14.49 0.84 10.48
N THR A 111 -15.16 0.34 11.51
CA THR A 111 -14.58 -0.67 12.40
C THR A 111 -14.51 -2.03 11.71
N PRO A 112 -13.68 -2.97 12.22
CA PRO A 112 -13.67 -4.35 11.73
C PRO A 112 -15.04 -5.03 11.75
N GLU A 113 -15.86 -4.77 12.77
CA GLU A 113 -17.20 -5.31 12.92
C GLU A 113 -18.13 -4.76 11.85
N GLN A 114 -18.14 -3.44 11.64
CA GLN A 114 -18.92 -2.79 10.59
C GLN A 114 -18.54 -3.30 9.20
N ARG A 115 -17.24 -3.53 8.94
CA ARG A 115 -16.78 -4.10 7.67
C ARG A 115 -17.32 -5.51 7.44
N ARG A 116 -17.39 -6.34 8.48
CA ARG A 116 -17.98 -7.68 8.40
C ARG A 116 -19.49 -7.62 8.18
N GLU A 117 -20.18 -6.70 8.82
CA GLU A 117 -21.62 -6.47 8.61
C GLU A 117 -21.90 -6.02 7.16
N GLN A 118 -21.08 -5.13 6.60
CA GLN A 118 -21.17 -4.73 5.20
C GLN A 118 -20.97 -5.93 4.26
N ALA A 119 -19.96 -6.78 4.52
CA ALA A 119 -19.74 -7.98 3.73
C ALA A 119 -20.92 -8.97 3.82
N ALA A 120 -21.49 -9.15 5.00
CA ALA A 120 -22.68 -9.99 5.19
C ALA A 120 -23.91 -9.42 4.46
N ALA A 121 -24.09 -8.11 4.43
CA ALA A 121 -25.15 -7.46 3.67
C ALA A 121 -24.97 -7.67 2.16
N VAL A 122 -23.76 -7.45 1.63
CA VAL A 122 -23.42 -7.72 0.22
C VAL A 122 -23.72 -9.18 -0.14
N LYS A 123 -23.32 -10.12 0.71
CA LYS A 123 -23.57 -11.56 0.48
C LYS A 123 -25.06 -11.87 0.28
N ARG A 124 -25.97 -11.25 1.05
CA ARG A 124 -27.42 -11.47 0.92
C ARG A 124 -27.94 -11.11 -0.47
N PHE A 125 -27.47 -10.01 -1.06
CA PHE A 125 -27.86 -9.61 -2.40
C PHE A 125 -27.28 -10.55 -3.46
N LEU A 126 -26.01 -10.95 -3.30
CA LEU A 126 -25.35 -11.89 -4.21
C LEU A 126 -26.02 -13.27 -4.21
N ASP A 127 -26.33 -13.82 -3.04
CA ASP A 127 -27.02 -15.11 -2.89
C ASP A 127 -28.42 -15.07 -3.53
N ALA A 128 -29.08 -13.90 -3.53
CA ALA A 128 -30.40 -13.70 -4.13
C ALA A 128 -30.35 -13.37 -5.63
N GLY A 129 -29.16 -13.14 -6.21
CA GLY A 129 -29.02 -12.63 -7.59
C GLY A 129 -29.60 -11.22 -7.79
N ASP A 130 -29.70 -10.42 -6.73
CA ASP A 130 -30.33 -9.10 -6.76
C ASP A 130 -29.31 -7.98 -7.04
N GLU A 131 -28.98 -7.82 -8.32
CA GLU A 131 -28.03 -6.79 -8.76
C GLU A 131 -28.52 -5.36 -8.49
N GLN A 132 -29.84 -5.11 -8.62
CA GLN A 132 -30.41 -3.78 -8.40
C GLN A 132 -30.41 -3.41 -6.92
N GLY A 133 -30.77 -4.35 -6.04
CA GLY A 133 -30.68 -4.18 -4.59
C GLY A 133 -29.25 -3.98 -4.13
N LEU A 134 -28.29 -4.74 -4.69
CA LEU A 134 -26.87 -4.54 -4.42
C LEU A 134 -26.44 -3.12 -4.80
N LEU A 135 -26.77 -2.66 -6.01
CA LEU A 135 -26.43 -1.30 -6.46
C LEU A 135 -27.05 -0.22 -5.55
N ALA A 136 -28.32 -0.38 -5.17
CA ALA A 136 -28.99 0.54 -4.26
C ALA A 136 -28.34 0.58 -2.88
N TYR A 137 -27.98 -0.59 -2.33
CA TYR A 137 -27.24 -0.70 -1.08
C TYR A 137 -25.87 -0.02 -1.15
N MET A 138 -25.13 -0.22 -2.23
CA MET A 138 -23.81 0.39 -2.42
C MET A 138 -23.91 1.91 -2.54
N LYS A 139 -24.96 2.45 -3.17
CA LYS A 139 -25.25 3.89 -3.24
C LYS A 139 -25.63 4.50 -1.89
N SER A 140 -26.25 3.73 -1.01
CA SER A 140 -26.70 4.23 0.30
C SER A 140 -25.60 4.24 1.36
N GLN A 141 -24.45 3.60 1.10
CA GLN A 141 -23.35 3.58 2.05
C GLN A 141 -22.76 5.00 2.23
N PRO A 142 -22.52 5.44 3.48
CA PRO A 142 -22.06 6.81 3.76
C PRO A 142 -20.67 7.12 3.20
N ASN A 143 -19.83 6.09 3.03
CA ASN A 143 -18.45 6.21 2.59
C ASN A 143 -18.27 6.05 1.07
N ARG A 144 -19.31 6.36 0.28
CA ARG A 144 -19.27 6.38 -1.19
C ARG A 144 -18.63 5.12 -1.79
N THR A 145 -19.10 3.94 -1.39
CA THR A 145 -18.48 2.66 -1.79
C THR A 145 -18.36 2.48 -3.31
N LEU A 146 -19.22 3.14 -4.10
CA LEU A 146 -19.12 3.11 -5.57
C LEU A 146 -17.92 3.87 -6.16
N THR A 147 -17.36 4.84 -5.44
CA THR A 147 -16.26 5.69 -5.91
C THR A 147 -15.04 5.60 -5.00
N LEU A 148 -14.95 4.54 -4.19
CA LEU A 148 -13.90 4.40 -3.16
C LEU A 148 -12.49 4.38 -3.78
N ALA A 149 -12.35 3.78 -4.97
CA ALA A 149 -11.07 3.65 -5.63
C ALA A 149 -10.61 5.00 -6.20
N GLU A 150 -11.53 5.75 -6.80
CA GLU A 150 -11.30 7.11 -7.29
C GLU A 150 -10.97 8.06 -6.13
N ASP A 151 -11.68 7.96 -5.00
CA ASP A 151 -11.40 8.75 -3.81
C ASP A 151 -9.99 8.45 -3.27
N GLN A 152 -9.58 7.18 -3.23
CA GLN A 152 -8.24 6.79 -2.78
C GLN A 152 -7.15 7.31 -3.74
N VAL A 153 -7.35 7.16 -5.05
CA VAL A 153 -6.42 7.65 -6.08
C VAL A 153 -6.33 9.17 -6.01
N ALA A 154 -7.45 9.89 -5.92
CA ALA A 154 -7.47 11.35 -5.82
C ALA A 154 -6.74 11.86 -4.56
N ASN A 155 -6.65 11.03 -3.53
CA ASN A 155 -5.90 11.32 -2.31
C ASN A 155 -4.56 10.55 -2.25
N GLY A 156 -4.03 10.10 -3.39
CA GLY A 156 -2.63 9.72 -3.66
C GLY A 156 -2.02 8.57 -2.87
N ALA A 157 -2.82 7.75 -2.20
CA ALA A 157 -2.36 6.65 -1.36
C ALA A 157 -2.26 5.33 -2.14
N VAL A 158 -1.21 5.21 -2.96
CA VAL A 158 -1.07 4.13 -3.95
C VAL A 158 0.31 3.48 -3.97
N TYR A 159 1.37 4.26 -3.68
CA TYR A 159 2.75 3.81 -3.80
C TYR A 159 3.48 3.95 -2.47
N SER A 160 4.30 2.97 -2.17
CA SER A 160 5.12 2.90 -0.96
C SER A 160 6.39 2.12 -1.21
N VAL A 161 7.39 2.40 -0.38
CA VAL A 161 8.63 1.64 -0.33
C VAL A 161 8.99 1.31 1.11
N LEU A 162 9.64 0.18 1.31
CA LEU A 162 10.21 -0.25 2.58
C LEU A 162 11.72 -0.04 2.54
N GLY A 163 12.22 0.80 3.44
CA GLY A 163 13.66 1.08 3.57
C GLY A 163 14.44 -0.12 4.10
N ARG A 164 15.77 -0.05 3.99
CA ARG A 164 16.69 -1.09 4.47
C ARG A 164 16.57 -1.37 5.97
N ASP A 165 16.12 -0.38 6.72
CA ASP A 165 15.86 -0.36 8.16
C ASP A 165 14.37 -0.53 8.51
N ASP A 166 13.57 -1.08 7.58
CA ASP A 166 12.12 -1.26 7.72
C ASP A 166 11.35 0.04 8.01
N ALA A 167 11.93 1.19 7.69
CA ALA A 167 11.20 2.45 7.62
C ALA A 167 10.20 2.37 6.45
N PHE A 168 8.92 2.58 6.76
CA PHE A 168 7.87 2.63 5.76
C PHE A 168 7.75 4.04 5.19
N TYR A 169 7.76 4.16 3.87
CA TYR A 169 7.56 5.42 3.17
C TYR A 169 6.30 5.33 2.33
N GLY A 170 5.46 6.36 2.41
CA GLY A 170 4.24 6.46 1.62
C GLY A 170 3.98 7.89 1.17
N CYS A 171 3.12 8.02 0.16
CA CYS A 171 2.60 9.31 -0.27
C CYS A 171 1.07 9.33 -0.21
N SER A 172 0.50 10.52 -0.03
CA SER A 172 -0.95 10.77 -0.09
C SER A 172 -1.19 12.20 -0.57
N GLY A 173 -1.94 12.36 -1.65
CA GLY A 173 -2.18 13.64 -2.29
C GLY A 173 -0.87 14.34 -2.66
N ARG A 174 -0.53 15.39 -1.93
CA ARG A 174 0.73 16.14 -2.08
C ARG A 174 1.71 15.95 -0.91
N GLN A 175 1.43 14.97 -0.05
CA GLN A 175 2.21 14.68 1.14
C GLN A 175 3.06 13.43 0.93
N VAL A 176 4.26 13.47 1.50
CA VAL A 176 5.14 12.32 1.66
C VAL A 176 5.30 12.10 3.16
N PHE A 177 5.31 10.84 3.58
CA PHE A 177 5.48 10.50 4.99
C PHE A 177 6.37 9.28 5.18
N ARG A 178 6.96 9.22 6.38
CA ARG A 178 7.82 8.15 6.86
C ARG A 178 7.33 7.67 8.22
N ILE A 179 7.35 6.35 8.42
CA ILE A 179 7.07 5.68 9.69
C ILE A 179 8.23 4.76 10.00
N ASP A 180 8.96 5.06 11.07
CA ASP A 180 10.06 4.23 11.54
C ASP A 180 9.59 3.12 12.48
N GLN A 181 10.37 2.05 12.58
CA GLN A 181 10.24 1.08 13.67
C GLN A 181 10.83 1.66 14.97
N GLU A 182 10.29 1.26 16.12
CA GLU A 182 10.94 1.54 17.42
C GLU A 182 12.31 0.84 17.52
N ASP A 183 12.36 -0.42 17.08
CA ASP A 183 13.59 -1.18 16.87
C ASP A 183 13.45 -2.03 15.60
N PRO A 184 14.17 -1.72 14.51
CA PRO A 184 14.06 -2.45 13.25
C PRO A 184 14.66 -3.87 13.30
N LYS A 185 15.36 -4.24 14.36
CA LYS A 185 15.91 -5.61 14.52
C LYS A 185 14.94 -6.55 15.25
N GLU A 186 13.94 -5.98 15.93
CA GLU A 186 12.97 -6.73 16.74
C GLU A 186 11.62 -6.81 16.04
N ALA A 187 11.20 -8.01 15.66
CA ALA A 187 9.96 -8.24 14.92
C ALA A 187 8.71 -7.71 15.66
N SER A 188 8.69 -7.79 16.99
CA SER A 188 7.58 -7.33 17.83
C SER A 188 7.68 -5.86 18.25
N SER A 189 8.67 -5.11 17.75
CA SER A 189 8.78 -3.69 18.06
C SER A 189 7.58 -2.90 17.52
N GLY A 190 7.21 -1.83 18.24
CA GLY A 190 6.21 -0.89 17.80
C GLY A 190 6.68 -0.06 16.60
N MET A 191 5.79 0.84 16.17
CA MET A 191 6.09 1.82 15.12
C MET A 191 6.01 3.22 15.71
N LYS A 192 6.90 4.11 15.27
CA LYS A 192 6.88 5.52 15.67
C LYS A 192 5.70 6.23 15.03
N ALA A 193 5.35 7.39 15.58
CA ALA A 193 4.39 8.30 14.96
C ALA A 193 4.88 8.71 13.55
N PRO A 194 3.97 8.87 12.57
CA PRO A 194 4.35 9.29 11.23
C PRO A 194 4.96 10.69 11.25
N ARG A 195 6.03 10.86 10.48
CA ARG A 195 6.52 12.18 10.09
C ARG A 195 6.11 12.43 8.66
N ALA A 196 5.42 13.53 8.42
CA ALA A 196 4.89 13.90 7.11
C ALA A 196 5.31 15.31 6.74
N ILE A 197 5.48 15.53 5.43
CA ILE A 197 5.63 16.87 4.85
C ILE A 197 4.61 17.07 3.74
N THR A 198 4.17 18.31 3.55
CA THR A 198 3.41 18.69 2.36
C THR A 198 4.36 19.32 1.37
N LEU A 199 4.43 18.78 0.15
CA LEU A 199 5.31 19.30 -0.88
C LEU A 199 4.81 20.67 -1.39
N PRO A 200 5.74 21.59 -1.75
CA PRO A 200 5.37 22.90 -2.26
C PRO A 200 4.42 22.84 -3.46
N ALA A 201 3.38 23.67 -3.46
CA ALA A 201 2.38 23.69 -4.54
C ALA A 201 2.97 23.95 -5.94
N ALA A 202 4.13 24.63 -6.02
CA ALA A 202 4.86 24.88 -7.27
C ALA A 202 5.37 23.59 -7.95
N LEU A 203 5.47 22.49 -7.22
CA LEU A 203 5.84 21.17 -7.75
C LEU A 203 4.67 20.44 -8.41
N PHE A 204 3.49 21.06 -8.54
CA PHE A 204 2.29 20.42 -9.08
C PHE A 204 1.67 21.26 -10.21
N ASP A 205 1.21 20.60 -11.26
CA ASP A 205 0.56 21.22 -12.42
C ASP A 205 -0.85 20.66 -12.61
N ASN A 206 -1.82 21.28 -11.93
CA ASN A 206 -3.23 20.89 -11.99
C ASN A 206 -3.81 21.00 -13.40
N ALA A 207 -3.38 21.98 -14.19
CA ALA A 207 -3.90 22.16 -15.55
C ALA A 207 -3.47 20.99 -16.45
N LYS A 208 -2.19 20.59 -16.35
CA LYS A 208 -1.67 19.43 -17.06
C LYS A 208 -2.35 18.15 -16.60
N ALA A 209 -2.47 17.91 -15.29
CA ALA A 209 -3.15 16.72 -14.77
C ALA A 209 -4.62 16.64 -15.23
N ALA A 210 -5.37 17.75 -15.17
CA ALA A 210 -6.77 17.81 -15.61
C ALA A 210 -6.92 17.62 -17.13
N SER A 211 -5.97 18.08 -17.93
CA SER A 211 -6.00 17.89 -19.39
C SER A 211 -5.58 16.49 -19.84
N GLY A 212 -4.71 15.83 -19.07
CA GLY A 212 -4.12 14.53 -19.42
C GLY A 212 -4.74 13.33 -18.71
N THR A 213 -5.54 13.54 -17.66
CA THR A 213 -6.10 12.47 -16.82
C THR A 213 -7.56 12.78 -16.44
N ARG A 214 -8.20 11.86 -15.71
CA ARG A 214 -9.53 12.09 -15.11
C ARG A 214 -9.45 12.83 -13.76
N SER A 215 -8.24 13.08 -13.24
CA SER A 215 -8.05 13.78 -11.97
C SER A 215 -8.04 15.30 -12.20
N PRO A 216 -8.85 16.08 -11.44
CA PRO A 216 -8.83 17.54 -11.53
C PRO A 216 -7.60 18.17 -10.87
N ALA A 217 -6.83 17.40 -10.09
CA ALA A 217 -5.67 17.86 -9.36
C ALA A 217 -4.43 17.02 -9.70
N ASP A 218 -3.29 17.70 -9.71
CA ASP A 218 -1.99 17.05 -9.72
C ASP A 218 -1.59 16.66 -8.29
N ILE A 219 -1.22 15.40 -8.16
CA ILE A 219 -0.96 14.66 -6.92
C ILE A 219 0.19 13.68 -7.18
N LEU A 220 0.77 13.18 -6.10
CA LEU A 220 1.77 12.13 -6.13
C LEU A 220 1.14 10.81 -6.61
N PHE A 221 1.82 10.16 -7.56
CA PHE A 221 1.35 8.97 -8.24
C PHE A 221 2.53 8.07 -8.66
N GLY A 222 3.42 7.84 -7.70
CA GLY A 222 4.55 6.93 -7.83
C GLY A 222 5.60 7.24 -6.79
N MET A 223 6.27 6.19 -6.33
CA MET A 223 7.35 6.27 -5.35
C MET A 223 8.36 5.15 -5.62
N GLY A 224 9.63 5.48 -5.50
CA GLY A 224 10.75 4.56 -5.56
C GLY A 224 11.90 5.06 -4.69
N MET A 225 12.95 4.24 -4.58
CA MET A 225 14.22 4.62 -3.96
C MET A 225 15.33 4.50 -5.02
N SER A 226 16.17 5.52 -5.11
CA SER A 226 17.35 5.48 -5.97
C SER A 226 18.47 4.63 -5.36
N TYR A 227 19.46 4.22 -6.17
CA TYR A 227 20.61 3.42 -5.69
C TYR A 227 21.59 4.19 -4.81
N ASN A 228 21.45 5.52 -4.73
CA ASN A 228 22.17 6.37 -3.78
C ASN A 228 21.29 6.81 -2.59
N GLY A 229 20.10 6.22 -2.43
CA GLY A 229 19.31 6.34 -1.21
C GLY A 229 18.43 7.57 -1.11
N TYR A 230 18.05 8.18 -2.23
CA TYR A 230 17.04 9.23 -2.28
C TYR A 230 15.67 8.64 -2.59
N LEU A 231 14.63 9.21 -1.96
CA LEU A 231 13.27 8.94 -2.37
C LEU A 231 13.01 9.66 -3.69
N VAL A 232 12.41 8.96 -4.63
CA VAL A 232 11.99 9.52 -5.92
C VAL A 232 10.49 9.35 -6.02
N VAL A 233 9.78 10.45 -6.18
CA VAL A 233 8.33 10.43 -6.40
C VAL A 233 8.01 11.09 -7.73
N ASN A 234 6.87 10.74 -8.31
CA ASN A 234 6.37 11.43 -9.49
C ASN A 234 4.93 11.89 -9.30
N THR A 235 4.53 12.90 -10.06
CA THR A 235 3.16 13.44 -10.06
C THR A 235 2.36 12.96 -11.27
N LEU A 236 1.03 13.03 -11.23
CA LEU A 236 0.17 12.79 -12.40
C LEU A 236 0.45 13.78 -13.54
N GLY A 237 0.85 15.00 -13.21
CA GLY A 237 1.33 16.02 -14.15
C GLY A 237 2.69 15.69 -14.77
N GLY A 238 3.34 14.58 -14.36
CA GLY A 238 4.57 14.08 -14.95
C GLY A 238 5.83 14.79 -14.47
N LYS A 239 5.80 15.41 -13.28
CA LYS A 239 7.03 15.86 -12.60
C LYS A 239 7.65 14.69 -11.84
N VAL A 240 8.98 14.66 -11.79
CA VAL A 240 9.77 13.76 -10.94
C VAL A 240 10.45 14.63 -9.89
N ILE A 241 10.38 14.20 -8.63
CA ILE A 241 10.86 14.96 -7.47
C ILE A 241 11.74 14.02 -6.65
N THR A 242 12.92 14.48 -6.30
CA THR A 242 13.90 13.77 -5.48
C THR A 242 13.87 14.35 -4.06
N LEU A 243 13.78 13.47 -3.06
CA LEU A 243 13.78 13.86 -1.65
C LEU A 243 14.86 13.13 -0.87
N ASP A 244 15.41 13.81 0.12
CA ASP A 244 16.21 13.16 1.15
C ASP A 244 15.32 12.21 1.97
N ARG A 245 15.66 10.92 2.04
CA ARG A 245 14.80 9.94 2.73
C ARG A 245 14.74 10.15 4.25
N ASP A 246 15.73 10.81 4.83
CA ASP A 246 15.89 10.97 6.28
C ASP A 246 15.29 12.28 6.80
N THR A 247 15.12 13.29 5.96
CA THR A 247 14.47 14.56 6.29
C THR A 247 13.14 14.77 5.57
N LEU A 248 12.94 14.06 4.46
CA LEU A 248 11.91 14.25 3.43
C LEU A 248 12.06 15.56 2.64
N GLU A 249 13.11 16.36 2.86
CA GLU A 249 13.29 17.62 2.14
C GLU A 249 13.51 17.40 0.64
N VAL A 250 12.94 18.29 -0.18
CA VAL A 250 13.12 18.29 -1.64
C VAL A 250 14.55 18.71 -1.97
N ILE A 251 15.20 17.91 -2.82
CA ILE A 251 16.57 18.15 -3.27
C ILE A 251 16.59 18.61 -4.73
N ASP A 252 15.74 18.02 -5.57
CA ASP A 252 15.62 18.27 -7.02
C ASP A 252 14.17 18.07 -7.47
#